data_AF-A0AAD6L0N2-F1
#
_entry.id   AF-A0AAD6L0N2-F1
#
_cell.length_a   1.000
_cell.length_b   1.000
_cell.length_c   1.000
_cell.angle_alpha   90.00
_cell.angle_beta   90.00
_cell.angle_gamma   90.00
#
_symmetry.space_group_name_H-M   'P 1'
#
loop_
_entity.id
_entity.type
_entity.pdbx_description
1 polymer ?
#
loop_
_entity_poly.entity_id
_entity_poly.type
_entity_poly.pdbx_seq_one_letter_code
_entity_poly.pdbx_strand_id
1 'polypeptide(L)'
;MAEGTSTDSSLKIIPVIYDDDSEEDRGDLPDDLSLDKLSLKVPKKKLLILCLGGLLCHRVCIKRGSRNVRTNRRPDAAYGSFEVYKRPFCDDFVKFCFERFEVGIWSSAKEWYMNDALDGVMRGFRSKLLFAWDQDKCTDSGLKTLENRKKPIFLKQFKMLSALSWCQEPDTCLNTLLIDNDPYKALLNPVKEPTITLT
;
A
#
# COMPACT_ATOMS: atom_id res chain seq x y z
N MET A 1 -44.48 -21.45 -30.01
CA MET A 1 -43.47 -21.57 -31.09
C MET A 1 -42.13 -21.17 -30.48
N ALA A 2 -41.19 -22.11 -30.29
CA ALA A 2 -39.79 -21.94 -29.82
C ALA A 2 -39.61 -21.21 -28.44
N GLU A 3 -38.76 -21.60 -27.47
CA GLU A 3 -37.34 -22.06 -27.49
C GLU A 3 -36.38 -20.95 -27.96
N GLY A 4 -35.24 -20.63 -27.31
CA GLY A 4 -34.58 -21.04 -26.05
C GLY A 4 -33.24 -20.26 -25.92
N THR A 5 -32.43 -20.28 -24.85
CA THR A 5 -32.45 -20.94 -23.53
C THR A 5 -32.14 -19.87 -22.42
N SER A 6 -31.32 -19.94 -21.35
CA SER A 6 -30.35 -20.90 -20.77
C SER A 6 -30.09 -20.66 -19.26
N THR A 7 -29.68 -21.72 -18.55
CA THR A 7 -28.82 -21.82 -17.35
C THR A 7 -28.75 -20.69 -16.30
N ASP A 8 -29.32 -20.99 -15.12
CA ASP A 8 -28.97 -20.44 -13.79
C ASP A 8 -27.70 -21.09 -13.19
N SER A 9 -27.14 -20.48 -12.13
CA SER A 9 -26.42 -21.22 -11.06
C SER A 9 -26.26 -20.44 -9.72
N SER A 10 -27.32 -19.82 -9.20
CA SER A 10 -27.30 -19.20 -7.86
C SER A 10 -27.59 -20.22 -6.74
N LEU A 11 -26.61 -21.10 -6.45
CA LEU A 11 -26.73 -22.11 -5.39
C LEU A 11 -26.84 -21.47 -3.99
N LYS A 12 -28.08 -21.36 -3.49
CA LYS A 12 -28.38 -21.09 -2.09
C LYS A 12 -28.17 -22.35 -1.27
N ILE A 13 -27.31 -22.30 -0.25
CA ILE A 13 -27.12 -23.41 0.69
C ILE A 13 -28.37 -23.51 1.55
N ILE A 14 -29.10 -24.63 1.43
CA ILE A 14 -30.17 -25.02 2.33
C ILE A 14 -29.54 -25.93 3.41
N PRO A 15 -29.70 -25.64 4.71
CA PRO A 15 -29.33 -26.59 5.75
C PRO A 15 -30.31 -27.76 5.72
N VAL A 16 -29.84 -28.95 5.33
CA VAL A 16 -30.62 -30.17 5.44
C VAL A 16 -30.53 -30.64 6.89
N ILE A 17 -31.63 -30.57 7.62
CA ILE A 17 -31.77 -31.19 8.93
C ILE A 17 -31.97 -32.69 8.69
N TYR A 18 -31.10 -33.50 9.29
CA TYR A 18 -31.32 -34.92 9.51
C TYR A 18 -31.45 -35.13 11.01
N ASP A 19 -32.65 -35.46 11.47
CA ASP A 19 -32.84 -36.15 12.74
C ASP A 19 -32.68 -37.64 12.47
N ASP A 20 -31.73 -38.31 13.14
CA ASP A 20 -31.61 -39.78 13.16
C ASP A 20 -31.00 -40.22 14.50
N ASP A 21 -31.76 -40.96 15.29
CA ASP A 21 -31.38 -41.40 16.65
C ASP A 21 -30.64 -42.74 16.59
N SER A 22 -29.33 -42.75 16.81
CA SER A 22 -28.58 -43.98 17.09
C SER A 22 -27.36 -43.74 18.01
N GLU A 23 -27.34 -44.42 19.16
CA GLU A 23 -26.29 -44.37 20.18
C GLU A 23 -25.02 -45.16 19.81
N GLU A 24 -23.90 -44.78 20.46
CA GLU A 24 -22.54 -45.35 20.49
C GLU A 24 -22.10 -46.45 19.48
N ASP A 25 -21.03 -46.15 18.73
CA ASP A 25 -19.84 -47.03 18.69
C ASP A 25 -18.55 -46.19 18.74
N ARG A 26 -17.48 -46.73 19.36
CA ARG A 26 -16.23 -46.02 19.68
C ARG A 26 -15.09 -46.45 18.73
N GLY A 27 -15.22 -46.07 17.46
CA GLY A 27 -14.13 -46.16 16.49
C GLY A 27 -13.21 -44.93 16.53
N ASP A 28 -11.96 -45.09 16.97
CA ASP A 28 -10.94 -44.04 16.90
C ASP A 28 -10.62 -43.67 15.43
N LEU A 29 -11.14 -42.54 14.96
CA LEU A 29 -10.64 -41.93 13.72
C LEU A 29 -9.23 -41.35 13.95
N PRO A 30 -8.27 -41.54 13.02
CA PRO A 30 -6.91 -41.03 13.19
C PRO A 30 -6.87 -39.50 13.12
N ASP A 31 -6.37 -38.87 14.20
CA ASP A 31 -6.20 -37.43 14.42
C ASP A 31 -5.13 -36.75 13.52
N ASP A 32 -4.83 -37.34 12.36
CA ASP A 32 -3.79 -36.85 11.45
C ASP A 32 -4.32 -35.82 10.42
N LEU A 33 -5.65 -35.66 10.32
CA LEU A 33 -6.32 -34.77 9.36
C LEU A 33 -6.85 -33.46 9.95
N SER A 34 -6.20 -32.94 11.00
CA SER A 34 -6.37 -31.53 11.41
C SER A 34 -6.18 -30.60 10.21
N LEU A 35 -7.16 -29.72 9.98
CA LEU A 35 -7.12 -28.72 8.90
C LEU A 35 -5.95 -27.72 9.06
N ASP A 36 -5.40 -27.59 10.27
CA ASP A 36 -4.23 -26.75 10.56
C ASP A 36 -2.96 -27.33 9.91
N LYS A 37 -2.83 -28.66 9.82
CA LYS A 37 -1.75 -29.32 9.04
C LYS A 37 -1.90 -29.10 7.54
N LEU A 38 -3.15 -28.93 7.06
CA LEU A 38 -3.47 -28.59 5.67
C LEU A 38 -3.37 -27.08 5.36
N SER A 39 -2.83 -26.27 6.29
CA SER A 39 -2.39 -24.92 5.98
C SER A 39 -1.21 -24.92 5.00
N LEU A 40 -1.53 -25.00 3.71
CA LEU A 40 -0.64 -24.60 2.63
C LEU A 40 -0.08 -23.22 3.00
N LYS A 41 1.21 -23.16 3.32
CA LYS A 41 1.88 -21.92 3.76
C LYS A 41 1.97 -20.94 2.59
N VAL A 42 0.87 -20.24 2.32
CA VAL A 42 0.76 -19.18 1.32
C VAL A 42 1.92 -18.22 1.57
N PRO A 43 2.89 -18.10 0.65
CA PRO A 43 4.09 -17.31 0.91
C PRO A 43 3.70 -15.87 1.26
N LYS A 44 4.07 -15.41 2.46
CA LYS A 44 3.71 -14.06 2.91
C LYS A 44 4.24 -13.06 1.89
N LYS A 45 3.35 -12.18 1.41
CA LYS A 45 3.70 -11.15 0.44
C LYS A 45 4.80 -10.24 1.02
N LYS A 46 5.74 -9.84 0.17
CA LYS A 46 6.79 -8.88 0.56
C LYS A 46 6.16 -7.50 0.77
N LEU A 47 6.72 -6.72 1.70
CA LEU A 47 6.27 -5.35 1.97
C LEU A 47 6.87 -4.40 0.93
N LEU A 48 6.01 -3.72 0.17
CA LEU A 48 6.37 -2.67 -0.77
C LEU A 48 5.91 -1.32 -0.22
N ILE A 49 6.88 -0.46 0.11
CA ILE A 49 6.64 0.89 0.58
C ILE A 49 6.84 1.86 -0.59
N LEU A 50 5.83 2.68 -0.86
CA LEU A 50 5.83 3.65 -1.95
C LEU A 50 5.85 5.09 -1.41
N CYS A 51 6.67 5.95 -2.01
CA CYS A 51 6.50 7.39 -1.87
C CYS A 51 5.26 7.85 -2.64
N LEU A 52 4.48 8.77 -2.07
CA LEU A 52 3.28 9.31 -2.73
C LEU A 52 3.66 10.38 -3.76
N GLY A 53 4.32 11.44 -3.31
CA GLY A 53 4.84 12.50 -4.17
C GLY A 53 6.02 12.04 -5.02
N GLY A 54 6.15 12.56 -6.24
CA GLY A 54 7.23 12.23 -7.19
C GLY A 54 7.08 10.89 -7.88
N LEU A 55 6.64 9.85 -7.16
CA LEU A 55 6.47 8.50 -7.68
C LEU A 55 5.06 8.23 -8.21
N LEU A 56 4.00 8.45 -7.42
CA LEU A 56 2.59 8.20 -7.81
C LEU A 56 1.89 9.47 -8.33
N CYS A 57 2.25 10.64 -7.80
CA CYS A 57 1.70 11.93 -8.23
C CYS A 57 2.73 13.06 -8.22
N HIS A 58 2.58 14.02 -9.13
CA HIS A 58 3.28 15.29 -9.09
C HIS A 58 2.44 16.34 -8.33
N ARG A 59 3.10 17.19 -7.52
CA ARG A 59 2.46 18.24 -6.72
C ARG A 59 2.93 19.62 -7.14
N VAL A 60 2.00 20.47 -7.55
CA VAL A 60 2.24 21.90 -7.82
C VAL A 60 1.74 22.73 -6.63
N CYS A 61 2.48 23.78 -6.27
CA CYS A 61 2.07 24.76 -5.26
C CYS A 61 1.73 26.08 -5.96
N ILE A 62 0.44 26.41 -6.08
CA ILE A 62 -0.01 27.64 -6.73
C ILE A 62 0.09 28.80 -5.74
N LYS A 63 1.01 29.73 -6.02
CA LYS A 63 1.13 30.99 -5.28
C LYS A 63 0.27 32.06 -5.96
N ARG A 64 -0.52 32.81 -5.19
CA ARG A 64 -1.21 34.03 -5.65
C ARG A 64 -0.21 34.95 -6.38
N GLY A 65 -0.59 35.45 -7.55
CA GLY A 65 0.24 36.33 -8.39
C GLY A 65 1.31 35.63 -9.23
N SER A 66 1.58 34.33 -9.03
CA SER A 66 2.40 33.56 -9.97
C SER A 66 1.56 33.23 -11.21
N ARG A 67 2.10 33.44 -12.42
CA ARG A 67 1.41 33.01 -13.65
C ARG A 67 1.20 31.50 -13.56
N ASN A 68 -0.04 31.06 -13.83
CA ASN A 68 -0.44 29.65 -13.77
C ASN A 68 0.65 28.77 -14.40
N VAL A 69 1.07 27.72 -13.69
CA VAL A 69 1.78 26.61 -14.32
C VAL A 69 0.80 26.04 -15.34
N ARG A 70 1.03 26.30 -16.63
CA ARG A 70 0.13 25.88 -17.72
C ARG A 70 0.31 24.38 -17.98
N THR A 71 -0.21 23.57 -17.05
CA THR A 71 -0.55 22.18 -17.30
C THR A 71 -1.68 22.14 -18.33
N ASN A 72 -1.46 21.46 -19.46
CA ASN A 72 -2.49 21.28 -20.49
C ASN A 72 -3.53 20.19 -20.10
N ARG A 73 -3.64 19.90 -18.80
CA ARG A 73 -4.50 18.90 -18.15
C ARG A 73 -5.03 19.52 -16.87
N ARG A 74 -6.31 19.30 -16.53
CA ARG A 74 -6.83 19.65 -15.21
C ARG A 74 -6.11 18.82 -14.13
N PRO A 75 -5.92 19.34 -12.90
CA PRO A 75 -5.45 18.52 -11.79
C PRO A 75 -6.43 17.38 -11.51
N ASP A 76 -5.91 16.25 -11.06
CA ASP A 76 -6.70 15.09 -10.66
C ASP A 76 -7.36 15.30 -9.29
N ALA A 77 -6.73 16.11 -8.43
CA ALA A 77 -7.32 16.65 -7.22
C ALA A 77 -6.64 17.97 -6.79
N ALA A 78 -7.31 18.80 -5.99
CA ALA A 78 -6.80 20.11 -5.56
C ALA A 78 -7.23 20.45 -4.13
N TYR A 79 -6.28 20.98 -3.34
CA TYR A 79 -6.41 21.14 -1.89
C TYR A 79 -5.74 22.44 -1.43
N GLY A 80 -6.55 23.41 -1.02
CA GLY A 80 -6.08 24.75 -0.67
C GLY A 80 -5.32 25.42 -1.82
N SER A 81 -4.01 25.61 -1.65
CA SER A 81 -3.11 26.17 -2.67
C SER A 81 -2.27 25.11 -3.41
N PHE A 82 -2.64 23.82 -3.35
CA PHE A 82 -1.91 22.72 -3.96
C PHE A 82 -2.77 22.00 -4.99
N GLU A 83 -2.13 21.65 -6.11
CA GLU A 83 -2.71 20.79 -7.14
C GLU A 83 -1.95 19.48 -7.22
N VAL A 84 -2.69 18.39 -7.37
CA VAL A 84 -2.18 17.02 -7.45
C VAL A 84 -2.49 16.47 -8.84
N TYR A 85 -1.44 16.02 -9.52
CA TYR A 85 -1.50 15.44 -10.85
C TYR A 85 -1.11 13.96 -10.76
N LYS A 86 -2.04 13.06 -11.06
CA LYS A 86 -1.80 11.62 -10.99
C LYS A 86 -0.89 11.20 -12.14
N ARG A 87 0.10 10.35 -11.87
CA ARG A 87 1.02 9.86 -12.90
C ARG A 87 0.25 8.98 -13.92
N PRO A 88 0.56 9.05 -15.23
CA PRO A 88 0.04 8.09 -16.19
C PRO A 88 0.26 6.64 -15.74
N PHE A 89 -0.72 5.77 -15.97
CA PHE A 89 -0.71 4.35 -15.57
C PHE A 89 -0.58 4.08 -14.05
N CYS A 90 -0.79 5.09 -13.19
CA CYS A 90 -0.70 4.93 -11.73
C CYS A 90 -1.71 3.92 -11.19
N ASP A 91 -2.93 3.83 -11.75
CA ASP A 91 -3.97 2.92 -11.26
C ASP A 91 -3.58 1.45 -11.51
N ASP A 92 -3.06 1.15 -12.71
CA ASP A 92 -2.58 -0.18 -13.08
C ASP A 92 -1.33 -0.58 -12.29
N PHE A 93 -0.40 0.37 -12.08
CA PHE A 93 0.78 0.16 -11.24
C PHE A 93 0.37 -0.15 -9.79
N VAL A 94 -0.52 0.65 -9.19
CA VAL A 94 -1.03 0.43 -7.83
C VAL A 94 -1.77 -0.90 -7.72
N LYS A 95 -2.57 -1.27 -8.73
CA LYS A 95 -3.24 -2.58 -8.79
C LYS A 95 -2.23 -3.73 -8.80
N PHE A 96 -1.24 -3.68 -9.69
CA PHE A 96 -0.13 -4.65 -9.76
C PHE A 96 0.63 -4.77 -8.42
N CYS A 97 0.83 -3.64 -7.71
CA CYS A 97 1.43 -3.65 -6.38
C CYS A 97 0.58 -4.47 -5.39
N PHE A 98 -0.73 -4.23 -5.29
CA PHE A 98 -1.61 -4.99 -4.38
C PHE A 98 -1.77 -6.46 -4.75
N GLU A 99 -1.73 -6.80 -6.05
CA GLU A 99 -1.78 -8.18 -6.51
C GLU A 99 -0.59 -8.99 -5.96
N ARG A 100 0.60 -8.40 -5.83
CA ARG A 100 1.86 -9.10 -5.54
C ARG A 100 2.49 -8.80 -4.17
N PHE A 101 2.18 -7.67 -3.55
CA PHE A 101 2.83 -7.15 -2.36
C PHE A 101 1.83 -6.75 -1.27
N GLU A 102 2.29 -6.75 -0.02
CA GLU A 102 1.71 -5.95 1.05
C GLU A 102 2.14 -4.49 0.78
N VAL A 103 1.21 -3.54 0.70
CA VAL A 103 1.55 -2.17 0.28
C VAL A 103 1.37 -1.18 1.42
N GLY A 104 2.41 -0.36 1.66
CA GLY A 104 2.38 0.78 2.56
C GLY A 104 2.74 2.08 1.83
N ILE A 105 2.18 3.20 2.28
CA ILE A 105 2.57 4.54 1.81
C ILE A 105 3.43 5.19 2.88
N TRP A 106 4.57 5.75 2.47
CA TRP A 106 5.40 6.60 3.32
C TRP A 106 5.70 7.91 2.58
N SER A 107 5.16 9.00 3.08
CA SER A 107 5.30 10.37 2.57
C SER A 107 6.31 11.15 3.42
N SER A 108 6.81 12.27 2.88
CA SER A 108 7.64 13.25 3.61
C SER A 108 7.00 14.63 3.59
N ALA A 109 5.66 14.65 3.61
CA ALA A 109 4.80 15.82 3.70
C ALA A 109 3.78 15.60 4.82
N LYS A 110 3.18 16.69 5.32
CA LYS A 110 2.21 16.69 6.43
C LYS A 110 1.00 15.79 6.17
N GLU A 111 0.44 15.27 7.27
CA GLU A 111 -0.70 14.33 7.28
C GLU A 111 -1.85 14.79 6.38
N TRP A 112 -2.37 16.01 6.55
CA TRP A 112 -3.47 16.56 5.75
C TRP A 112 -3.18 16.47 4.24
N TYR A 113 -2.01 16.94 3.80
CA TYR A 113 -1.62 16.88 2.39
C TYR A 113 -1.48 15.43 1.90
N MET A 114 -1.01 14.51 2.74
CA MET A 114 -0.93 13.10 2.39
C MET A 114 -2.33 12.50 2.24
N ASN A 115 -3.23 12.74 3.20
CA ASN A 115 -4.60 12.24 3.18
C ASN A 115 -5.35 12.75 1.94
N ASP A 116 -5.29 14.06 1.72
CA ASP A 116 -5.76 14.75 0.51
C ASP A 116 -5.26 14.05 -0.77
N ALA A 117 -3.94 13.96 -0.95
CA ALA A 117 -3.36 13.38 -2.15
C ALA A 117 -3.67 11.88 -2.30
N LEU A 118 -3.82 11.12 -1.22
CA LEU A 118 -4.24 9.71 -1.26
C LEU A 118 -5.66 9.54 -1.77
N ASP A 119 -6.59 10.40 -1.38
CA ASP A 119 -8.00 10.26 -1.79
C ASP A 119 -8.23 10.63 -3.26
N GLY A 120 -7.39 11.52 -3.82
CA GLY A 120 -7.34 11.79 -5.27
C GLY A 120 -6.58 10.71 -6.07
N VAL A 121 -5.44 10.22 -5.56
CA VAL A 121 -4.51 9.37 -6.33
C VAL A 121 -4.78 7.87 -6.18
N MET A 122 -5.21 7.42 -5.00
CA MET A 122 -5.41 6.01 -4.62
C MET A 122 -6.87 5.71 -4.27
N ARG A 123 -7.81 6.42 -4.90
CA ARG A 123 -9.26 6.23 -4.74
C ARG A 123 -9.66 4.77 -4.98
N GLY A 124 -10.34 4.15 -4.02
CA GLY A 124 -10.72 2.72 -4.06
C GLY A 124 -9.62 1.72 -3.67
N PHE A 125 -8.38 2.19 -3.48
CA PHE A 125 -7.25 1.39 -3.00
C PHE A 125 -6.84 1.70 -1.56
N ARG A 126 -7.20 2.88 -1.03
CA ARG A 126 -6.83 3.34 0.32
C ARG A 126 -7.11 2.31 1.43
N SER A 127 -8.25 1.63 1.40
CA SER A 127 -8.63 0.59 2.39
C SER A 127 -7.84 -0.72 2.30
N LYS A 128 -6.96 -0.87 1.30
CA LYS A 128 -6.09 -2.05 1.13
C LYS A 128 -4.66 -1.80 1.64
N LEU A 129 -4.31 -0.54 1.93
CA LEU A 129 -2.99 -0.19 2.48
C LEU A 129 -2.83 -0.75 3.90
N LEU A 130 -1.68 -1.34 4.20
CA LEU A 130 -1.35 -1.73 5.58
C LEU A 130 -1.05 -0.54 6.48
N PHE A 131 -0.54 0.55 5.89
CA PHE A 131 -0.39 1.85 6.54
C PHE A 131 -0.27 2.98 5.50
N ALA A 132 -0.60 4.19 5.95
CA ALA A 132 -0.22 5.44 5.29
C ALA A 132 0.47 6.32 6.34
N TRP A 133 1.74 6.67 6.09
CA TRP A 133 2.60 7.41 7.01
C TRP A 133 3.11 8.70 6.39
N ASP A 134 3.14 9.75 7.19
CA ASP A 134 3.55 11.10 6.79
C ASP A 134 4.98 11.44 7.26
N GLN A 135 5.31 12.74 7.24
CA GLN A 135 6.58 13.26 7.76
C GLN A 135 6.85 12.95 9.25
N ASP A 136 5.84 12.75 10.10
CA ASP A 136 6.01 12.57 11.54
C ASP A 136 6.40 11.12 11.89
N LYS A 137 6.39 10.23 10.88
CA LYS A 137 7.09 8.93 10.92
C LYS A 137 8.44 8.94 10.21
N CYS A 138 8.82 10.02 9.54
CA CYS A 138 10.19 10.21 9.07
C CYS A 138 11.11 10.62 10.22
N THR A 139 12.42 10.43 10.05
CA THR A 139 13.43 11.07 10.90
C THR A 139 13.84 12.39 10.28
N ASP A 140 13.77 13.50 11.02
CA ASP A 140 14.44 14.74 10.63
C ASP A 140 15.96 14.59 10.83
N SER A 141 16.75 14.96 9.82
CA SER A 141 18.21 15.00 9.90
C SER A 141 18.75 16.27 10.57
N GLY A 142 17.88 17.27 10.82
CA GLY A 142 18.28 18.63 11.19
C GLY A 142 18.82 19.46 10.02
N LEU A 143 19.07 18.81 8.87
CA LEU A 143 19.59 19.44 7.66
C LEU A 143 18.45 19.90 6.73
N LYS A 144 18.80 20.76 5.78
CA LYS A 144 17.88 21.33 4.78
C LYS A 144 18.44 21.15 3.38
N THR A 145 17.55 20.98 2.41
CA THR A 145 17.93 20.80 1.00
C THR A 145 18.64 22.04 0.45
N LEU A 146 19.67 21.83 -0.38
CA LEU A 146 20.53 22.90 -0.88
C LEU A 146 19.75 23.95 -1.71
N GLU A 147 18.78 23.46 -2.49
CA GLU A 147 17.92 24.25 -3.37
C GLU A 147 16.86 25.06 -2.59
N ASN A 148 16.58 24.67 -1.35
CA ASN A 148 15.53 25.28 -0.54
C ASN A 148 15.83 25.17 0.97
N ARG A 149 16.40 26.25 1.53
CA ARG A 149 16.70 26.42 2.97
C ARG A 149 15.47 26.39 3.91
N LYS A 150 14.26 26.17 3.38
CA LYS A 150 13.01 25.94 4.14
C LYS A 150 12.44 24.51 4.02
N LYS A 151 13.00 23.65 3.15
CA LYS A 151 12.63 22.21 3.05
C LYS A 151 13.64 21.40 3.90
N PRO A 152 13.21 20.75 5.01
CA PRO A 152 14.07 19.85 5.76
C PRO A 152 14.38 18.56 4.97
N ILE A 153 15.47 17.89 5.35
CA ILE A 153 15.84 16.58 4.81
C ILE A 153 15.31 15.50 5.75
N PHE A 154 14.23 14.84 5.33
CA PHE A 154 13.60 13.73 6.02
C PHE A 154 14.12 12.37 5.52
N LEU A 155 14.40 11.46 6.44
CA LEU A 155 14.91 10.10 6.20
C LEU A 155 13.89 9.04 6.63
N LYS A 156 13.85 7.90 5.95
CA LYS A 156 12.87 6.82 6.15
C LYS A 156 13.55 5.54 6.60
N GLN A 157 13.77 5.41 7.91
CA GLN A 157 14.54 4.31 8.52
C GLN A 157 13.65 3.09 8.80
N PHE A 158 13.97 1.91 8.27
CA PHE A 158 13.16 0.69 8.48
C PHE A 158 13.00 0.31 9.95
N LYS A 159 13.86 0.77 10.86
CA LYS A 159 13.65 0.64 12.32
C LYS A 159 12.31 1.23 12.79
N MET A 160 11.76 2.24 12.10
CA MET A 160 10.44 2.81 12.41
C MET A 160 9.31 1.80 12.18
N LEU A 161 9.49 0.80 11.32
CA LEU A 161 8.50 -0.26 11.06
C LEU A 161 8.20 -1.10 12.31
N SER A 162 9.09 -1.13 13.31
CA SER A 162 8.81 -1.74 14.62
C SER A 162 7.61 -1.12 15.36
N ALA A 163 7.16 0.09 14.97
CA ALA A 163 5.93 0.70 15.49
C ALA A 163 4.64 0.10 14.88
N LEU A 164 4.75 -0.84 13.93
CA LEU A 164 3.63 -1.62 13.39
C LEU A 164 3.55 -2.95 14.16
N SER A 165 2.39 -3.24 14.75
CA SER A 165 2.17 -4.41 15.62
C SER A 165 2.47 -5.77 14.98
N TRP A 166 2.46 -5.84 13.64
CA TRP A 166 2.72 -7.04 12.84
C TRP A 166 4.15 -7.11 12.27
N CYS A 167 5.02 -6.13 12.59
CA CYS A 167 6.41 -6.04 12.15
C CYS A 167 7.42 -6.31 13.28
N GLN A 168 7.02 -7.05 14.31
CA GLN A 168 7.87 -7.37 15.46
C GLN A 168 9.00 -8.35 15.10
N GLU A 169 8.85 -9.13 14.03
CA GLU A 169 9.84 -10.10 13.56
C GLU A 169 11.00 -9.45 12.78
N PRO A 170 12.28 -9.77 13.08
CA PRO A 170 13.45 -9.24 12.37
C PRO A 170 13.42 -9.42 10.85
N ASP A 171 12.85 -10.53 10.37
CA ASP A 171 12.72 -10.87 8.94
C ASP A 171 11.84 -9.88 8.16
N THR A 172 11.05 -9.05 8.84
CA THR A 172 10.27 -7.99 8.20
C THR A 172 11.18 -6.98 7.48
N CYS A 173 12.32 -6.66 8.09
CA CYS A 173 13.33 -5.80 7.45
C CYS A 173 13.93 -6.46 6.20
N LEU A 174 14.10 -7.79 6.19
CA LEU A 174 14.60 -8.54 5.03
C LEU A 174 13.58 -8.61 3.89
N ASN A 175 12.28 -8.71 4.20
CA ASN A 175 11.19 -8.78 3.21
C ASN A 175 10.58 -7.42 2.78
N THR A 176 11.19 -6.30 3.19
CA THR A 176 10.76 -4.93 2.79
C THR A 176 11.55 -4.36 1.60
N LEU A 177 10.86 -3.69 0.68
CA LEU A 177 11.38 -2.82 -0.39
C LEU A 177 10.78 -1.41 -0.26
N LEU A 178 11.58 -0.36 -0.42
CA LEU A 178 11.14 1.04 -0.45
C LEU A 178 11.47 1.65 -1.82
N ILE A 179 10.47 2.25 -2.47
CA ILE A 179 10.63 3.01 -3.71
C ILE A 179 10.34 4.48 -3.42
N ASP A 180 11.33 5.34 -3.67
CA ASP A 180 11.28 6.78 -3.44
C ASP A 180 11.98 7.54 -4.58
N ASN A 181 11.54 8.77 -4.85
CA ASN A 181 12.08 9.64 -5.88
C ASN A 181 13.30 10.48 -5.42
N ASP A 182 13.56 10.55 -4.11
CA ASP A 182 14.68 11.26 -3.50
C ASP A 182 15.61 10.20 -2.86
N PRO A 183 16.74 9.80 -3.50
CA PRO A 183 17.53 8.65 -3.04
C PRO A 183 18.10 8.82 -1.63
N TYR A 184 18.34 10.07 -1.21
CA TYR A 184 18.83 10.37 0.14
C TYR A 184 17.89 9.88 1.26
N LYS A 185 16.59 9.71 1.01
CA LYS A 185 15.64 9.28 2.06
C LYS A 185 15.91 7.87 2.57
N ALA A 186 16.58 7.02 1.79
CA ALA A 186 16.87 5.63 2.15
C ALA A 186 18.25 5.41 2.80
N LEU A 187 19.10 6.44 2.94
CA LEU A 187 20.52 6.33 3.31
C LEU A 187 20.84 5.59 4.63
N LEU A 188 19.88 5.49 5.56
CA LEU A 188 20.05 4.84 6.86
C LEU A 188 19.45 3.42 6.90
N ASN A 189 19.05 2.88 5.76
CA ASN A 189 18.65 1.48 5.61
C ASN A 189 19.86 0.65 5.14
N PRO A 190 20.02 -0.60 5.60
CA PRO A 190 21.07 -1.47 5.07
C PRO A 190 20.85 -1.68 3.57
N VAL A 191 21.92 -1.51 2.78
CA VAL A 191 21.88 -1.70 1.33
C VAL A 191 21.58 -3.17 1.04
N LYS A 192 20.59 -3.42 0.19
CA LYS A 192 20.36 -4.72 -0.42
C LYS A 192 20.86 -4.67 -1.86
N GLU A 193 21.74 -5.58 -2.20
CA GLU A 193 22.14 -5.85 -3.58
C GLU A 193 20.92 -6.26 -4.43
N PRO A 194 20.54 -5.54 -5.50
CA PRO A 194 20.87 -4.15 -5.84
C PRO A 194 19.65 -3.20 -5.69
N THR A 195 19.85 -2.02 -5.10
CA THR A 195 18.84 -0.95 -5.08
C THR A 195 18.63 -0.39 -6.50
N ILE A 196 17.52 -0.76 -7.14
CA ILE A 196 17.12 -0.20 -8.46
C ILE A 196 16.78 1.28 -8.28
N THR A 197 17.77 2.14 -8.54
CA THR A 197 17.62 3.59 -8.54
C THR A 197 17.24 4.04 -9.94
N LEU A 198 15.96 4.31 -10.17
CA LEU A 198 15.49 4.89 -11.44
C LEU A 198 15.74 6.40 -11.43
N THR A 199 16.79 6.82 -12.15
CA THR A 199 17.14 8.21 -12.45
C THR A 199 16.40 8.72 -13.67
#